data_AF-A0A132C3C2-F1
#
_entry.id   AF-A0A132C3C2-F1
#
_cell.length_a   1.000
_cell.length_b   1.000
_cell.length_c   1.000
_cell.angle_alpha   90.00
_cell.angle_beta   90.00
_cell.angle_gamma   90.00
#
_symmetry.space_group_name_H-M   'P 1'
#
loop_
_entity.id
_entity.type
_entity.pdbx_description
1 polymer ?
#
loop_
_entity_poly.entity_id
_entity_poly.type
_entity_poly.pdbx_seq_one_letter_code
_entity_poly.pdbx_strand_id
1 'polypeptide(L)' 'MQHLEEQLAYLSRTVDELNDVVTQQQKDIDQLLRRVGLLMEREAQRASESSGGAVFGDERPPHY' A
#
# COMPACT_ATOMS: atom_id res chain seq x y z
N MET A 1 -21.36 -36.91 23.62
CA MET A 1 -22.11 -36.24 22.53
C MET A 1 -22.23 -34.75 22.82
N GLN A 2 -22.96 -34.33 23.86
CA GLN A 2 -23.15 -32.90 24.20
C GLN A 2 -21.87 -32.07 24.29
N HIS A 3 -20.81 -32.56 24.94
CA HIS A 3 -19.55 -31.80 25.05
C HIS A 3 -18.84 -31.56 23.70
N LEU A 4 -18.92 -32.53 22.78
CA LEU A 4 -18.33 -32.37 21.44
C LEU A 4 -19.16 -31.39 20.59
N GLU A 5 -20.48 -31.42 20.73
CA GLU A 5 -21.38 -30.48 20.06
C GLU A 5 -21.18 -29.04 20.56
N GLU A 6 -21.02 -28.85 21.86
CA GLU A 6 -20.67 -27.55 22.47
C GLU A 6 -19.31 -27.04 21.96
N GLN A 7 -18.29 -27.90 21.93
CA GLN A 7 -16.98 -27.55 21.38
C GLN A 7 -17.06 -27.18 19.89
N LEU A 8 -17.82 -27.93 19.09
CA LEU A 8 -18.03 -27.62 17.67
C LEU A 8 -18.76 -26.30 17.47
N ALA A 9 -19.75 -25.98 18.30
CA ALA A 9 -20.46 -24.71 18.24
C ALA A 9 -19.53 -23.53 18.57
N TYR A 10 -18.71 -23.69 19.62
CA TYR A 10 -17.71 -22.68 19.98
C TYR A 10 -16.66 -22.47 18.88
N LEU A 11 -16.14 -23.55 18.31
CA LEU A 11 -15.15 -23.48 17.23
C LEU A 11 -15.75 -22.86 15.96
N SER A 12 -16.98 -23.24 15.58
CA SER A 12 -17.67 -22.65 14.42
C SER A 12 -17.82 -21.15 14.58
N ARG A 13 -18.29 -20.68 15.75
CA ARG A 13 -18.40 -19.26 16.05
C ARG A 13 -17.04 -18.55 16.00
N THR A 14 -16.00 -19.18 16.55
CA THR A 14 -14.64 -18.61 16.52
C THR A 14 -14.15 -18.45 15.07
N VAL A 15 -14.43 -19.43 14.21
CA VAL A 15 -14.08 -19.36 12.78
C VAL A 15 -14.83 -18.23 12.08
N ASP A 16 -16.12 -18.05 12.36
CA ASP A 16 -16.91 -16.95 11.79
C ASP A 16 -16.35 -15.58 12.20
N GLU A 17 -16.06 -15.40 13.49
CA GLU A 17 -15.46 -14.17 14.01
C GLU A 17 -14.09 -13.88 13.38
N LEU A 18 -13.25 -14.91 13.19
CA LEU A 18 -11.96 -14.77 12.52
C LEU A 18 -12.13 -14.43 11.04
N ASN A 19 -13.11 -15.01 10.36
CA ASN A 19 -13.39 -14.74 8.95
C ASN A 19 -13.79 -13.27 8.73
N ASP A 20 -14.61 -12.70 9.62
CA ASP A 20 -14.99 -11.30 9.58
C ASP A 20 -13.76 -10.38 9.72
N VAL A 21 -12.88 -10.68 10.68
CA VAL A 21 -11.63 -9.92 10.90
C VAL A 21 -10.71 -10.01 9.68
N VAL A 22 -10.48 -11.21 9.14
CA VAL A 22 -9.61 -11.42 7.96
C VAL A 22 -10.17 -10.68 6.75
N THR A 23 -11.50 -10.73 6.55
CA THR A 23 -12.15 -10.02 5.45
C THR A 23 -12.00 -8.50 5.56
N GLN A 24 -12.11 -7.95 6.77
CA GLN A 24 -11.88 -6.53 7.00
C GLN A 24 -10.42 -6.16 6.76
N GLN A 25 -9.48 -6.96 7.27
CA GLN A 25 -8.05 -6.74 7.06
C GLN A 25 -7.68 -6.78 5.57
N GLN A 26 -8.27 -7.68 4.78
CA GLN A 26 -8.03 -7.74 3.33
C GLN A 26 -8.45 -6.43 2.65
N LYS A 27 -9.61 -5.87 3.00
CA LYS A 27 -10.08 -4.58 2.46
C LYS A 27 -9.12 -3.43 2.80
N ASP A 28 -8.55 -3.45 4.01
CA ASP A 28 -7.61 -2.42 4.45
C ASP A 28 -6.27 -2.56 3.74
N ILE A 29 -5.78 -3.80 3.56
CA ILE A 29 -4.58 -4.10 2.76
C ILE A 29 -4.76 -3.62 1.32
N ASP A 30 -5.88 -3.91 0.68
CA ASP A 30 -6.15 -3.49 -0.69
C ASP A 30 -6.15 -1.96 -0.82
N GLN A 31 -6.67 -1.24 0.18
CA GLN A 31 -6.63 0.22 0.22
C GLN A 31 -5.20 0.74 0.38
N LEU A 32 -4.40 0.14 1.26
CA LEU A 32 -3.01 0.52 1.47
C LEU A 32 -2.17 0.26 0.22
N LEU A 33 -2.33 -0.89 -0.44
CA LEU A 33 -1.64 -1.22 -1.68
C LEU A 33 -1.93 -0.19 -2.78
N ARG A 34 -3.20 0.20 -2.96
CA ARG A 34 -3.57 1.26 -3.91
C ARG A 34 -2.88 2.59 -3.60
N ARG A 35 -2.86 3.00 -2.33
CA ARG A 35 -2.22 4.27 -1.90
C ARG A 35 -0.71 4.23 -2.12
N VAL A 36 -0.06 3.11 -1.77
CA VAL A 36 1.37 2.92 -2.01
C VAL A 36 1.68 2.96 -3.50
N GLY A 37 0.88 2.32 -4.35
CA GLY A 37 1.04 2.38 -5.81
C GLY A 37 1.02 3.81 -6.34
N LEU A 38 0.05 4.63 -5.91
CA LEU A 38 -0.03 6.05 -6.29
C LEU A 38 1.17 6.87 -5.81
N LEU A 39 1.69 6.58 -4.61
CA LEU A 39 2.89 7.23 -4.10
C LEU A 39 4.13 6.86 -4.93
N MET A 40 4.26 5.58 -5.31
CA MET A 40 5.36 5.11 -6.15
C MET A 40 5.32 5.76 -7.54
N GLU A 41 4.14 5.85 -8.16
CA GLU A 41 3.96 6.53 -9.45
C GLU A 41 4.36 8.01 -9.37
N ARG A 42 3.95 8.70 -8.30
CA ARG A 42 4.32 10.09 -8.07
C ARG A 42 5.83 10.28 -7.88
N GLU A 43 6.48 9.41 -7.13
CA GLU A 43 7.94 9.47 -6.93
C GLU A 43 8.68 9.20 -8.24
N ALA A 44 8.21 8.26 -9.06
CA ALA A 44 8.77 8.01 -10.39
C ALA A 44 8.66 9.25 -11.30
N GLN A 45 7.51 9.93 -11.27
CA GLN A 45 7.31 11.17 -12.01
C GLN A 45 8.29 12.26 -11.55
N ARG A 46 8.44 12.48 -10.23
CA ARG A 46 9.40 13.45 -9.68
C ARG A 46 10.84 13.13 -10.06
N ALA A 47 11.24 11.86 -10.03
CA ALA A 47 12.57 11.44 -10.43
C ALA A 47 12.83 11.80 -11.91
N SER A 48 11.86 11.57 -12.79
CA SER A 48 11.96 11.94 -14.21
C SER A 48 12.08 13.45 -14.42
N GLU A 49 11.29 14.25 -13.72
CA GLU A 49 11.32 15.73 -13.78
C GLU A 49 12.64 16.28 -13.22
N SER A 50 13.19 15.68 -12.15
CA SER A 50 14.48 16.07 -11.56
C SER A 50 15.68 15.72 -12.45
N SER A 51 15.56 14.71 -13.32
CA SER A 51 16.60 14.36 -14.28
C SER A 51 16.67 15.29 -15.50
N GLY A 52 15.67 16.15 -15.69
CA GLY A 52 15.57 17.09 -16.82
C GLY A 52 16.03 18.53 -16.55
N GLY A 53 16.47 18.85 -15.32
CA GLY A 53 16.81 20.22 -14.91
C GLY A 53 18.28 20.41 -14.56
N ALA A 54 18.92 21.33 -15.27
CA ALA A 54 20.27 21.89 -15.06
C ALA A 54 21.46 21.18 -15.73
N VAL A 55 21.47 21.14 -17.07
CA VAL A 55 22.72 21.42 -17.82
C VAL A 55 22.83 22.95 -17.90
N PHE A 56 23.38 23.58 -16.87
CA PHE A 56 23.93 24.92 -17.03
C PHE A 56 25.16 24.75 -17.92
N GLY A 57 24.98 24.98 -19.23
CA GLY A 57 26.09 25.12 -20.15
C GLY A 57 27.04 26.17 -19.59
N ASP A 58 28.32 25.85 -19.59
CA ASP A 58 29.44 26.63 -19.07
C ASP A 58 29.69 27.88 -19.94
N GLU A 59 28.65 28.66 -20.24
CA GLU A 59 28.76 29.89 -21.02
C GLU A 59 29.33 31.01 -20.14
N ARG A 60 30.63 31.24 -20.32
CA ARG A 60 31.34 32.42 -19.82
C ARG A 60 30.56 33.70 -20.17
N PRO A 61 30.24 34.57 -19.20
CA PRO A 61 29.53 35.82 -19.47
C PRO A 61 30.32 36.71 -20.44
N PRO A 62 29.67 37.35 -21.43
CA PRO A 62 30.35 38.27 -22.33
C PRO A 62 30.77 39.53 -21.54
N HIS A 63 32.07 39.81 -21.52
CA HIS A 63 32.59 41.07 -20.99
C HIS A 63 32.24 42.19 -21.97
N TYR A 64 31.36 43.10 -21.53
CA TYR A 64 31.21 44.44 -22.10
C TYR A 64 32.03 45.44 -21.29
#